data_AF-A0A1N7LIE5-F1
#
_entry.id   AF-A0A1N7LIE5-F1
#
_cell.length_a   1.000
_cell.length_b   1.000
_cell.length_c   1.000
_cell.angle_alpha   90.00
_cell.angle_beta   90.00
_cell.angle_gamma   90.00
#
_symmetry.space_group_name_H-M   'P 1'
#
loop_
_entity.id
_entity.type
_entity.pdbx_description
1 polymer ?
#
loop_
_entity_poly.entity_id
_entity_poly.type
_entity_poly.pdbx_seq_one_letter_code
_entity_poly.pdbx_strand_id
1 'polypeptide(L)'
;MKKLVSVFFVAAFTTLGFTSCNEDDDYETIQSVEKVKIDSVSIVNDTMDVFAIQSIRTYQKFNNQCEGFYGYDYAHTSDFGRNITAYKFKTNANCGTGNFTGVNQINFAPKVVGTYQFKFWTGDNTFITKTIVVQ
;
A
#
# COMPACT_ATOMS: atom_id res chain seq x y z
N MET A 1 -68.69 -13.38 -25.46
CA MET A 1 -67.76 -14.53 -25.48
C MET A 1 -66.39 -14.00 -25.12
N LYS A 2 -65.79 -14.54 -24.06
CA LYS A 2 -64.80 -13.87 -23.20
C LYS A 2 -63.37 -14.11 -23.70
N LYS A 3 -62.57 -13.04 -23.65
CA LYS A 3 -61.17 -12.93 -24.08
C LYS A 3 -60.30 -13.99 -23.40
N LEU A 4 -59.78 -14.96 -24.14
CA LEU A 4 -58.98 -16.08 -23.61
C LEU A 4 -57.61 -16.25 -24.31
N VAL A 5 -57.05 -15.20 -24.93
CA VAL A 5 -55.79 -15.33 -25.70
C VAL A 5 -54.80 -14.19 -25.43
N SER A 6 -54.63 -13.74 -24.17
CA SER A 6 -53.64 -12.68 -23.89
C SER A 6 -52.84 -12.85 -22.60
N VAL A 7 -52.99 -13.95 -21.87
CA VAL A 7 -52.35 -14.07 -20.53
C VAL A 7 -51.22 -15.10 -20.50
N PHE A 8 -51.00 -15.85 -21.59
CA PHE A 8 -50.00 -16.94 -21.58
C PHE A 8 -48.58 -16.54 -22.00
N PHE A 9 -48.37 -15.33 -22.57
CA PHE A 9 -47.05 -14.92 -23.06
C PHE A 9 -46.23 -14.06 -22.09
N VAL A 10 -46.84 -13.59 -21.00
CA VAL A 10 -46.18 -12.70 -20.01
C VAL A 10 -45.58 -13.49 -18.83
N ALA A 11 -46.01 -14.74 -18.63
CA ALA A 11 -45.56 -15.56 -17.49
C ALA A 11 -44.21 -16.28 -17.71
N ALA A 12 -43.63 -16.23 -18.92
CA ALA A 12 -42.43 -17.01 -19.27
C ALA A 12 -41.10 -16.24 -19.15
N PHE A 13 -41.12 -14.94 -18.81
CA PHE A 13 -39.90 -14.11 -18.74
C PHE A 13 -39.47 -13.74 -17.32
N THR A 14 -40.25 -14.11 -16.30
CA THR A 14 -40.00 -13.71 -14.90
C THR A 14 -39.15 -14.69 -14.09
N THR A 15 -38.65 -15.77 -14.70
CA THR A 15 -37.89 -16.81 -13.97
C THR A 15 -36.36 -16.72 -14.13
N LEU A 16 -35.83 -15.75 -14.88
CA LEU A 16 -34.38 -15.58 -15.05
C LEU A 16 -33.75 -14.52 -14.12
N GLY A 17 -34.48 -14.04 -13.11
CA GLY A 17 -34.09 -12.83 -12.36
C GLY A 17 -33.35 -13.00 -11.03
N PHE A 18 -33.20 -14.20 -10.48
CA PHE A 18 -32.70 -14.34 -9.10
C PHE A 18 -31.75 -15.52 -8.87
N THR A 19 -30.76 -15.70 -9.73
CA THR A 19 -29.50 -16.28 -9.23
C THR A 19 -28.80 -15.17 -8.46
N SER A 20 -29.24 -14.93 -7.21
CA SER A 20 -28.40 -14.23 -6.25
C SER A 20 -27.13 -15.05 -6.17
N CYS A 21 -26.01 -14.51 -6.64
CA CYS A 21 -24.72 -15.02 -6.20
C CYS A 21 -24.79 -14.92 -4.67
N ASN A 22 -24.78 -16.05 -3.96
CA ASN A 22 -24.28 -16.01 -2.60
C ASN A 22 -22.86 -15.50 -2.77
N GLU A 23 -22.65 -14.22 -2.49
CA GLU A 23 -21.32 -13.74 -2.16
C GLU A 23 -20.99 -14.48 -0.87
N ASP A 24 -20.31 -15.62 -0.99
CA ASP A 24 -19.65 -16.24 0.15
C ASP A 24 -18.70 -15.16 0.67
N ASP A 25 -19.13 -14.43 1.70
CA ASP A 25 -18.42 -13.34 2.39
C ASP A 25 -17.15 -13.82 3.14
N ASP A 26 -16.56 -14.94 2.69
CA ASP A 26 -15.42 -15.61 3.28
C ASP A 26 -14.08 -15.06 2.77
N TYR A 27 -14.09 -13.89 2.11
CA TYR A 27 -12.86 -13.24 1.66
C TYR A 27 -12.22 -12.45 2.80
N GLU A 28 -10.90 -12.59 2.94
CA GLU A 28 -10.12 -11.75 3.84
C GLU A 28 -10.11 -10.30 3.31
N THR A 29 -10.48 -9.36 4.16
CA THR A 29 -10.60 -7.94 3.83
C THR A 29 -9.64 -7.10 4.68
N ILE A 30 -9.16 -6.00 4.10
CA ILE A 30 -8.41 -4.99 4.85
C ILE A 30 -9.38 -4.27 5.79
N GLN A 31 -9.10 -4.34 7.09
CA GLN A 31 -9.89 -3.72 8.15
C GLN A 31 -9.40 -2.32 8.49
N SER A 32 -8.10 -2.09 8.40
CA SER A 32 -7.51 -0.78 8.68
C SER A 32 -6.22 -0.54 7.92
N VAL A 33 -5.90 0.73 7.74
CA VAL A 33 -4.61 1.22 7.27
C VAL A 33 -4.11 2.23 8.28
N GLU A 34 -2.93 1.99 8.83
CA GLU A 34 -2.33 2.85 9.86
C GLU A 34 -0.86 3.10 9.61
N LYS A 35 -0.32 4.16 10.20
CA LYS A 35 1.12 4.46 10.10
C LYS A 35 1.91 3.34 10.75
N VAL A 36 2.99 2.92 10.08
CA VAL A 36 3.98 2.00 10.63
C VAL A 36 5.33 2.68 10.65
N LYS A 37 6.03 2.57 11.78
CA LYS A 37 7.37 3.13 11.90
C LYS A 37 8.34 2.43 10.95
N ILE A 38 9.29 3.18 10.44
CA ILE A 38 10.43 2.63 9.72
C ILE A 38 11.55 2.36 10.73
N ASP A 39 11.87 1.09 10.97
CA ASP A 39 12.88 0.70 11.97
C ASP A 39 14.30 0.95 11.46
N SER A 40 14.56 0.78 10.16
CA SER A 40 15.85 1.09 9.56
C SER A 40 15.76 1.38 8.07
N VAL A 41 16.80 2.00 7.53
CA VAL A 41 16.92 2.37 6.12
C VAL A 41 18.32 2.05 5.60
N SER A 42 18.37 1.37 4.46
CA SER A 42 19.59 1.06 3.72
C SER A 42 19.56 1.74 2.34
N ILE A 43 20.66 2.40 2.01
CA ILE A 43 20.89 3.05 0.72
C ILE A 43 22.19 2.48 0.18
N VAL A 44 22.24 2.19 -1.12
CA VAL A 44 23.40 1.55 -1.75
C VAL A 44 24.58 2.51 -1.76
N ASN A 45 24.38 3.73 -2.30
CA ASN A 45 25.40 4.76 -2.39
C ASN A 45 24.84 6.10 -1.91
N ASP A 46 25.63 6.85 -1.16
CA ASP A 46 25.33 8.24 -0.78
C ASP A 46 25.56 9.24 -1.92
N THR A 47 26.08 8.76 -3.05
CA THR A 47 26.31 9.49 -4.30
C THR A 47 25.69 8.72 -5.47
N MET A 48 25.11 9.43 -6.44
CA MET A 48 24.58 8.84 -7.67
C MET A 48 24.60 9.83 -8.83
N ASP A 49 24.56 9.30 -10.05
CA ASP A 49 24.42 10.13 -11.25
C ASP A 49 22.97 10.59 -11.43
N VAL A 50 22.78 11.79 -11.97
CA VAL A 50 21.47 12.26 -12.44
C VAL A 50 20.91 11.30 -13.50
N PHE A 51 19.59 11.08 -13.49
CA PHE A 51 18.88 10.10 -14.33
C PHE A 51 19.20 8.62 -14.06
N ALA A 52 20.15 8.30 -13.17
CA ALA A 52 20.30 6.93 -12.68
C ALA A 52 19.16 6.56 -11.72
N ILE A 53 19.01 5.26 -11.48
CA ILE A 53 18.05 4.72 -10.50
C ILE A 53 18.84 4.06 -9.39
N GLN A 54 18.52 4.39 -8.14
CA GLN A 54 19.01 3.64 -6.99
C GLN A 54 17.89 3.22 -6.04
N SER A 55 18.12 2.11 -5.36
CA SER A 55 17.18 1.54 -4.40
C SER A 55 17.44 2.07 -3.00
N ILE A 56 16.39 2.60 -2.38
CA ILE A 56 16.35 2.88 -0.94
C ILE A 56 15.45 1.82 -0.30
N ARG A 57 16.02 0.97 0.57
CA ARG A 57 15.27 -0.08 1.27
C ARG A 57 14.88 0.38 2.67
N THR A 58 13.61 0.24 3.01
CA THR A 58 13.09 0.45 4.37
C THR A 58 12.74 -0.89 5.00
N TYR A 59 12.92 -0.96 6.31
CA TYR A 59 12.62 -2.14 7.10
C TYR A 59 11.60 -1.78 8.18
N GLN A 60 10.56 -2.58 8.32
CA GLN A 60 9.48 -2.37 9.28
C GLN A 60 9.16 -3.69 9.98
N LYS A 61 8.91 -3.62 11.29
CA LYS A 61 8.42 -4.76 12.07
C LYS A 61 6.89 -4.81 12.05
N PHE A 62 6.37 -6.00 11.78
CA PHE A 62 4.95 -6.34 11.80
C PHE A 62 4.69 -7.34 12.92
N ASN A 63 3.53 -7.25 13.55
CA ASN A 63 3.20 -8.06 14.73
C ASN A 63 2.75 -9.49 14.40
N ASN A 64 2.16 -9.68 13.21
CA ASN A 64 1.70 -10.97 12.71
C ASN A 64 1.48 -10.88 11.19
N GLN A 65 1.16 -12.03 10.58
CA GLN A 65 0.98 -12.18 9.13
C GLN A 65 -0.29 -11.51 8.57
N CYS A 66 -1.18 -10.97 9.42
CA CYS A 66 -2.35 -10.20 8.98
C CYS A 66 -1.98 -8.74 8.73
N GLU A 67 -0.80 -8.33 9.18
CA GLU A 67 -0.25 -7.03 8.89
C GLU A 67 0.74 -7.11 7.72
N GLY A 68 0.74 -6.07 6.90
CA GLY A 68 1.68 -5.97 5.79
C GLY A 68 1.88 -4.55 5.34
N PHE A 69 2.84 -4.34 4.46
CA PHE A 69 3.09 -3.02 3.90
C PHE A 69 1.96 -2.61 2.96
N TYR A 70 1.40 -1.43 3.19
CA TYR A 70 0.34 -0.87 2.36
C TYR A 70 0.89 0.14 1.35
N GLY A 71 1.79 1.01 1.78
CA GLY A 71 2.32 2.05 0.91
C GLY A 71 3.15 3.09 1.66
N TYR A 72 3.73 4.01 0.90
CA TYR A 72 4.39 5.19 1.43
C TYR A 72 3.56 6.44 1.11
N ASP A 73 3.49 7.34 2.08
CA ASP A 73 3.32 8.76 1.79
C ASP A 73 4.71 9.36 1.55
N TYR A 74 4.94 9.83 0.33
CA TYR A 74 6.21 10.39 -0.14
C TYR A 74 6.04 11.90 -0.39
N ALA A 75 6.18 12.68 0.67
CA ALA A 75 5.94 14.11 0.63
C ALA A 75 7.19 14.89 0.19
N HIS A 76 7.03 15.74 -0.81
CA HIS A 76 8.03 16.71 -1.23
C HIS A 76 7.95 17.94 -0.31
N THR A 77 8.98 18.15 0.52
CA THR A 77 9.01 19.28 1.48
C THR A 77 9.81 20.47 0.98
N SER A 78 10.68 20.26 -0.01
CA SER A 78 11.37 21.28 -0.80
C SER A 78 11.87 20.65 -2.11
N ASP A 79 12.60 21.40 -2.95
CA ASP A 79 13.20 20.89 -4.18
C ASP A 79 13.97 19.58 -3.96
N PHE A 80 14.75 19.54 -2.86
CA PHE A 80 15.60 18.41 -2.49
C PHE A 80 15.19 17.71 -1.18
N GLY A 81 14.17 18.20 -0.48
CA GLY A 81 13.67 17.62 0.77
C GLY A 81 12.54 16.61 0.55
N ARG A 82 12.62 15.45 1.21
CA ARG A 82 11.61 14.38 1.18
C ARG A 82 11.27 13.94 2.59
N ASN A 83 9.98 13.90 2.92
CA ASN A 83 9.48 13.25 4.13
C ASN A 83 8.73 11.98 3.73
N ILE A 84 9.08 10.85 4.34
CA ILE A 84 8.57 9.53 3.99
C ILE A 84 7.92 8.92 5.22
N THR A 85 6.62 8.60 5.10
CA THR A 85 5.87 7.87 6.11
C THR A 85 5.40 6.55 5.51
N ALA A 86 5.61 5.44 6.19
CA ALA A 86 5.08 4.14 5.76
C ALA A 86 3.73 3.85 6.42
N TYR A 87 2.90 3.12 5.69
CA TYR A 87 1.62 2.63 6.17
C TYR A 87 1.58 1.11 6.08
N LYS A 88 0.91 0.50 7.05
CA LYS A 88 0.59 -0.92 7.06
C LYS A 88 -0.91 -1.12 6.96
N PHE A 89 -1.31 -2.22 6.33
CA PHE A 89 -2.67 -2.72 6.41
C PHE A 89 -2.78 -3.74 7.55
N LYS A 90 -4.01 -3.98 8.00
CA LYS A 90 -4.37 -5.13 8.83
C LYS A 90 -5.62 -5.80 8.25
N THR A 91 -5.62 -7.12 8.14
CA THR A 91 -6.78 -7.90 7.67
C THR A 91 -7.59 -8.51 8.81
N ASN A 92 -8.77 -9.03 8.51
CA ASN A 92 -9.62 -9.83 9.40
C ASN A 92 -9.26 -11.33 9.40
N ALA A 93 -8.17 -11.73 8.74
CA ALA A 93 -7.74 -13.11 8.65
C ALA A 93 -7.38 -13.70 10.02
N ASN A 94 -7.41 -15.02 10.13
CA ASN A 94 -6.94 -15.72 11.34
C ASN A 94 -5.43 -16.02 11.21
N CYS A 95 -4.60 -15.04 11.52
CA CYS A 95 -3.15 -15.19 11.40
C CYS A 95 -2.49 -15.77 12.65
N GLY A 96 -1.44 -16.54 12.43
CA GLY A 96 -0.58 -17.04 13.49
C GLY A 96 0.10 -15.92 14.29
N THR A 97 0.57 -16.25 15.48
CA THR A 97 1.37 -15.35 16.30
C THR A 97 2.81 -15.31 15.81
N GLY A 98 3.44 -14.13 15.83
CA GLY A 98 4.86 -14.00 15.53
C GLY A 98 5.18 -12.72 14.78
N ASN A 99 6.21 -12.03 15.25
CA ASN A 99 6.68 -10.81 14.62
C ASN A 99 7.60 -11.15 13.45
N PHE A 100 7.53 -10.36 12.38
CA PHE A 100 8.47 -10.45 11.27
C PHE A 100 8.92 -9.06 10.83
N THR A 101 10.01 -9.00 10.08
CA THR A 101 10.49 -7.75 9.46
C THR A 101 10.19 -7.80 7.97
N GLY A 102 9.33 -6.89 7.51
CA GLY A 102 9.12 -6.69 6.08
C GLY A 102 10.14 -5.71 5.51
N VAL A 103 10.45 -5.89 4.24
CA VAL A 103 11.37 -5.05 3.48
C VAL A 103 10.62 -4.47 2.30
N ASN A 104 10.73 -3.17 2.12
CA ASN A 104 10.11 -2.46 1.00
C ASN A 104 11.13 -1.51 0.37
N GLN A 105 10.91 -1.15 -0.89
CA GLN A 105 11.88 -0.43 -1.69
C GLN A 105 11.26 0.79 -2.36
N ILE A 106 11.97 1.91 -2.28
CA ILE A 106 11.75 3.10 -3.09
C ILE A 106 12.81 3.13 -4.18
N ASN A 107 12.38 3.25 -5.43
CA ASN A 107 13.28 3.46 -6.57
C ASN A 107 13.45 4.97 -6.79
N PHE A 108 14.57 5.51 -6.33
CA PHE A 108 14.87 6.92 -6.45
C PHE A 108 15.54 7.19 -7.80
N ALA A 109 14.93 8.08 -8.60
CA ALA A 109 15.36 8.44 -9.94
C ALA A 109 15.33 9.98 -10.11
N PRO A 110 16.37 10.71 -9.65
CA PRO A 110 16.43 12.16 -9.72
C PRO A 110 16.60 12.65 -11.16
N LYS A 111 15.99 13.80 -11.46
CA LYS A 111 16.12 14.50 -12.76
C LYS A 111 16.94 15.80 -12.67
N VAL A 112 17.32 16.18 -11.46
CA VAL A 112 18.02 17.43 -11.16
C VAL A 112 19.18 17.11 -10.23
N VAL A 113 20.34 17.71 -10.50
CA VAL A 113 21.51 17.60 -9.63
C VAL A 113 21.28 18.33 -8.30
N GLY A 114 21.83 17.82 -7.22
CA GLY A 114 21.70 18.43 -5.90
C GLY A 114 21.79 17.45 -4.75
N THR A 115 21.70 17.98 -3.53
CA THR A 115 21.82 17.19 -2.30
C THR A 115 20.44 16.89 -1.74
N TYR A 116 19.95 15.68 -1.98
CA TYR A 116 18.63 15.23 -1.53
C TYR A 116 18.68 14.76 -0.07
N GLN A 117 17.78 15.28 0.75
CA GLN A 117 17.61 14.87 2.14
C GLN A 117 16.28 14.13 2.32
N PHE A 118 16.37 12.91 2.81
CA PHE A 118 15.23 12.03 3.08
C PHE A 118 15.05 11.90 4.59
N LYS A 119 13.83 12.14 5.07
CA LYS A 119 13.42 11.92 6.47
C LYS A 119 12.39 10.82 6.53
N PHE A 120 12.75 9.68 7.11
CA PHE A 120 11.88 8.51 7.26
C PHE A 120 11.29 8.49 8.65
N TRP A 121 9.96 8.53 8.76
CA TRP A 121 9.27 8.60 10.05
C TRP A 121 9.44 7.31 10.87
N THR A 122 9.82 7.46 12.14
CA THR A 122 10.12 6.34 13.05
C THR A 122 9.19 6.22 14.24
N GLY A 123 8.15 7.04 14.31
CA GLY A 123 7.26 7.18 15.48
C GLY A 123 7.25 8.60 16.01
N ASP A 124 6.09 9.09 16.43
CA ASP A 124 5.92 10.42 17.03
C ASP A 124 6.53 11.56 16.16
N ASN A 125 7.47 12.31 16.72
CA ASN A 125 8.18 13.40 16.04
C ASN A 125 9.63 13.01 15.65
N THR A 126 9.92 11.72 15.51
CA THR A 126 11.27 11.21 15.23
C THR A 126 11.43 10.73 13.79
N PHE A 127 12.64 10.92 13.23
CA PHE A 127 12.96 10.56 11.85
C PHE A 127 14.38 10.00 11.73
N ILE A 128 14.56 8.98 10.87
CA ILE A 128 15.86 8.62 10.32
C ILE A 128 16.14 9.55 9.15
N THR A 129 17.28 10.25 9.17
CA THR A 129 17.69 11.12 8.06
C THR A 129 18.75 10.43 7.22
N LYS A 130 18.59 10.48 5.90
CA LYS A 130 19.58 10.04 4.92
C LYS A 130 19.80 11.10 3.86
N THR A 131 21.00 11.13 3.30
CA THR A 131 21.39 12.08 2.27
C THR A 131 21.89 11.34 1.05
N ILE A 132 21.51 11.82 -0.13
CA ILE A 132 22.01 11.35 -1.42
C ILE A 132 22.45 12.58 -2.21
N VAL A 133 23.72 12.62 -2.62
CA VAL A 133 24.27 13.64 -3.51
C VAL A 133 24.09 13.17 -4.96
N VAL A 134 23.41 13.98 -5.77
CA VAL A 134 23.17 13.71 -7.19
C VAL A 134 24.05 14.64 -8.02
N GLN A 135 24.84 14.05 -8.91
CA GLN A 135 25.83 14.75 -9.75
C GLN A 135 25.63 14.46 -11.24
#